data_AF-A0A7K2YJB0-F1
#
_entry.id   AF-A0A7K2YJB0-F1
#
_cell.length_a   1.000
_cell.length_b   1.000
_cell.length_c   1.000
_cell.angle_alpha   90.00
_cell.angle_beta   90.00
_cell.angle_gamma   90.00
#
_symmetry.space_group_name_H-M   'P 1'
#
loop_
_entity.id
_entity.type
_entity.pdbx_description
1 polymer ?
#
loop_
_entity_poly.entity_id
_entity_poly.type
_entity_poly.pdbx_seq_one_letter_code
_entity_poly.pdbx_strand_id
1 'polypeptide(L)'
;MVHDVGKGQCAWRDGLLGEVRTGMRVERPPHRNEGTLPATRHLPAWFLAGPVDGHHARLAHGEKLRARIKAMIKNPGDRNEVIARVAARVPEITPQKPITMPEAMALGRTDPVAHELLVRMLFSCVVDADRLDAGSHFRPTARVIREDADMKELATRFEERRLAKIANSPSSPLNDAREDIYRRCLEAALGEPGIYRLHVPTGGGKTYAGAAFALNHAVAHGRQDDADT
;
A
#
# COMPACT_ATOMS: atom_id res chain seq x y z
N MET A 1 -6.31 -6.17 -7.56
CA MET A 1 -7.24 -6.80 -8.51
C MET A 1 -8.58 -6.09 -8.59
N VAL A 2 -9.31 -5.90 -7.48
CA VAL A 2 -10.66 -5.30 -7.55
C VAL A 2 -10.69 -3.76 -7.64
N HIS A 3 -9.59 -3.06 -7.33
CA HIS A 3 -9.57 -1.59 -7.25
C HIS A 3 -9.91 -0.88 -8.56
N ASP A 4 -9.57 -1.51 -9.68
CA ASP A 4 -9.75 -0.97 -11.03
C ASP A 4 -11.01 -1.46 -11.76
N VAL A 5 -11.90 -2.19 -11.10
CA VAL A 5 -13.11 -2.74 -11.75
C VAL A 5 -13.97 -1.64 -12.40
N GLY A 6 -13.96 -0.42 -11.85
CA GLY A 6 -14.70 0.70 -12.45
C GLY A 6 -14.16 1.16 -13.80
N LYS A 7 -12.91 0.80 -14.17
CA LYS A 7 -12.38 1.04 -15.52
C LYS A 7 -13.14 0.23 -16.59
N GLY A 8 -13.97 -0.74 -16.18
CA GLY A 8 -14.87 -1.49 -17.06
C GLY A 8 -16.12 -0.72 -17.54
N GLN A 9 -16.42 0.45 -16.95
CA GLN A 9 -17.51 1.34 -17.37
C GLN A 9 -17.36 1.73 -18.86
N CYS A 10 -18.47 1.82 -19.61
CA CYS A 10 -18.44 2.26 -21.01
C CYS A 10 -17.76 3.63 -21.15
N ALA A 11 -18.25 4.63 -20.39
CA ALA A 11 -17.73 5.99 -20.45
C ALA A 11 -16.22 6.08 -20.14
N TRP A 12 -15.71 5.23 -19.25
CA TRP A 12 -14.28 5.18 -18.97
C TRP A 12 -13.47 4.63 -20.16
N ARG A 13 -13.95 3.55 -20.78
CA ARG A 13 -13.31 2.93 -21.95
C ARG A 13 -13.40 3.80 -23.20
N ASP A 14 -14.53 4.46 -23.41
CA ASP A 14 -14.73 5.41 -24.52
C ASP A 14 -13.79 6.60 -24.38
N GLY A 15 -13.59 7.10 -23.15
CA GLY A 15 -12.58 8.10 -22.84
C GLY A 15 -11.17 7.64 -23.22
N LEU A 16 -10.78 6.41 -22.83
CA LEU A 16 -9.47 5.84 -23.17
C LEU A 16 -9.28 5.71 -24.70
N LEU A 17 -10.28 5.21 -25.43
CA LEU A 17 -10.25 5.15 -26.90
C LEU A 17 -10.15 6.55 -27.53
N GLY A 18 -10.82 7.54 -26.93
CA GLY A 18 -10.74 8.94 -27.32
C GLY A 18 -9.33 9.52 -27.18
N GLU A 19 -8.64 9.22 -26.07
CA GLU A 19 -7.25 9.65 -25.88
C GLU A 19 -6.30 8.98 -26.87
N VAL A 20 -6.44 7.67 -27.09
CA VAL A 20 -5.61 6.93 -28.07
C VAL A 20 -5.79 7.52 -29.48
N ARG A 21 -7.02 7.90 -29.84
CA ARG A 21 -7.31 8.48 -31.16
C ARG A 21 -6.82 9.92 -31.32
N THR A 22 -6.90 10.73 -30.27
CA THR A 22 -6.65 12.18 -30.37
C THR A 22 -5.27 12.59 -29.85
N GLY A 23 -4.60 11.73 -29.08
CA GLY A 23 -3.39 12.07 -28.32
C GLY A 23 -3.63 13.05 -27.17
N MET A 24 -4.87 13.51 -26.97
CA MET A 24 -5.24 14.46 -25.93
C MET A 24 -5.88 13.74 -24.76
N ARG A 25 -5.56 14.18 -23.54
CA ARG A 25 -6.17 13.65 -22.32
C ARG A 25 -7.66 13.98 -22.28
N VAL A 26 -8.48 13.00 -21.93
CA VAL A 26 -9.94 13.11 -21.80
C VAL A 26 -10.30 12.91 -20.33
N GLU A 27 -11.22 13.71 -19.81
CA GLU A 27 -11.74 13.50 -18.47
C GLU A 27 -12.57 12.22 -18.41
N ARG A 28 -12.24 11.32 -17.47
CA ARG A 28 -12.91 10.03 -17.30
C ARG A 28 -13.67 10.01 -15.97
N PRO A 29 -14.80 9.28 -15.88
CA PRO A 29 -15.56 9.20 -14.64
C PRO A 29 -14.75 8.55 -13.51
N PRO A 30 -15.08 8.86 -12.23
CA PRO A 30 -14.54 8.14 -11.09
C PRO A 30 -14.83 6.63 -11.19
N HIS A 31 -13.88 5.80 -10.77
CA HIS A 31 -13.94 4.35 -10.99
C HIS A 31 -13.67 3.51 -9.73
N ARG A 32 -13.78 4.12 -8.54
CA ARG A 32 -13.52 3.44 -7.26
C ARG A 32 -14.66 2.53 -6.80
N ASN A 33 -15.90 2.85 -7.15
CA ASN A 33 -17.08 2.29 -6.49
C ASN A 33 -17.36 0.84 -6.92
N GLU A 34 -17.11 0.53 -8.19
CA GLU A 34 -17.38 -0.79 -8.77
C GLU A 34 -16.43 -1.85 -8.21
N GLY A 35 -15.25 -1.44 -7.72
CA GLY A 35 -14.31 -2.29 -6.98
C GLY A 35 -14.69 -2.48 -5.51
N THR A 36 -15.24 -1.45 -4.87
CA THR A 36 -15.62 -1.50 -3.45
C THR A 36 -16.73 -2.52 -3.18
N LEU A 37 -17.66 -2.71 -4.13
CA LEU A 37 -18.75 -3.70 -4.00
C LEU A 37 -18.27 -5.16 -3.92
N PRO A 38 -17.51 -5.70 -4.88
CA PRO A 38 -16.98 -7.06 -4.78
C PRO A 38 -16.05 -7.22 -3.58
N ALA A 39 -15.26 -6.20 -3.24
CA ALA A 39 -14.45 -6.21 -2.01
C ALA A 39 -15.34 -6.42 -0.76
N THR A 40 -16.47 -5.72 -0.67
CA THR A 40 -17.41 -5.89 0.46
C THR A 40 -18.07 -7.27 0.46
N ARG A 41 -18.35 -7.85 -0.71
CA ARG A 41 -19.06 -9.13 -0.84
C ARG A 41 -18.16 -10.34 -0.56
N HIS A 42 -16.89 -10.27 -0.93
CA HIS A 42 -16.02 -11.44 -0.99
C HIS A 42 -14.86 -11.41 0.03
N LEU A 43 -14.54 -10.24 0.58
CA LEU A 43 -13.55 -10.13 1.65
C LEU A 43 -14.17 -10.44 3.01
N PRO A 44 -13.40 -10.99 3.94
CA PRO A 44 -13.94 -11.54 5.17
C PRO A 44 -14.25 -10.46 6.22
N ALA A 45 -14.05 -9.17 5.91
CA ALA A 45 -14.43 -8.05 6.75
C ALA A 45 -14.72 -6.81 5.91
N TRP A 46 -15.81 -6.10 6.22
CA TRP A 46 -16.26 -4.91 5.47
C TRP A 46 -15.21 -3.80 5.39
N PHE A 47 -14.37 -3.65 6.42
CA PHE A 47 -13.35 -2.57 6.47
C PHE A 47 -12.24 -2.77 5.44
N LEU A 48 -12.06 -3.99 4.93
CA LEU A 48 -11.12 -4.30 3.86
C LEU A 48 -11.54 -3.74 2.49
N ALA A 49 -12.79 -3.30 2.35
CA ALA A 49 -13.22 -2.51 1.20
C ALA A 49 -12.67 -1.07 1.25
N GLY A 50 -12.18 -0.60 2.40
CA GLY A 50 -11.65 0.76 2.58
C GLY A 50 -10.44 1.08 1.71
N PRO A 51 -9.38 0.23 1.70
CA PRO A 51 -8.25 0.37 0.79
C PRO A 51 -8.67 0.49 -0.69
N VAL A 52 -9.64 -0.32 -1.11
CA VAL A 52 -10.20 -0.32 -2.47
C VAL A 52 -10.97 0.97 -2.76
N ASP A 53 -11.80 1.44 -1.83
CA ASP A 53 -12.55 2.69 -1.98
C ASP A 53 -11.62 3.92 -2.00
N GLY A 54 -10.51 3.87 -1.28
CA GLY A 54 -9.62 5.00 -1.06
C GLY A 54 -8.46 5.16 -2.04
N HIS A 55 -8.20 4.19 -2.95
CA HIS A 55 -6.91 4.08 -3.65
C HIS A 55 -6.46 5.31 -4.47
N HIS A 56 -7.39 6.09 -5.02
CA HIS A 56 -7.08 7.37 -5.70
C HIS A 56 -7.28 8.63 -4.83
N ALA A 57 -7.65 8.46 -3.56
CA ALA A 57 -7.97 9.54 -2.65
C ALA A 57 -7.31 9.29 -1.28
N ARG A 58 -8.12 9.28 -0.21
CA ARG A 58 -7.69 9.02 1.16
C ARG A 58 -8.59 7.96 1.75
N LEU A 59 -8.07 7.21 2.72
CA LEU A 59 -8.90 6.36 3.58
C LEU A 59 -9.97 7.22 4.24
N ALA A 60 -11.23 6.82 4.05
CA ALA A 60 -12.34 7.51 4.68
C ALA A 60 -12.54 7.03 6.12
N HIS A 61 -13.14 7.90 6.93
CA HIS A 61 -13.65 7.51 8.23
C HIS A 61 -14.61 6.32 8.12
N GLY A 62 -14.54 5.39 9.08
CA GLY A 62 -15.29 4.12 9.03
C GLY A 62 -16.80 4.30 8.83
N GLU A 63 -17.40 5.29 9.48
CA GLU A 63 -18.83 5.60 9.31
C GLU A 63 -19.18 6.07 7.90
N LYS A 64 -18.33 6.92 7.29
CA LYS A 64 -18.52 7.39 5.91
C LYS A 64 -18.40 6.23 4.93
N LEU A 65 -17.45 5.32 5.15
CA LEU A 65 -17.29 4.11 4.35
C LEU A 65 -18.52 3.19 4.47
N ARG A 66 -18.98 2.91 5.70
CA ARG A 66 -20.19 2.11 5.93
C ARG A 66 -21.43 2.71 5.26
N ALA A 67 -21.62 4.03 5.37
CA ALA A 67 -22.73 4.72 4.72
C ALA A 67 -22.67 4.58 3.19
N ARG A 68 -21.49 4.75 2.59
CA ARG A 68 -21.29 4.53 1.14
C ARG A 68 -21.57 3.10 0.73
N ILE A 69 -21.04 2.11 1.45
CA ILE A 69 -21.29 0.69 1.18
C ILE A 69 -22.79 0.39 1.23
N LYS A 70 -23.49 0.86 2.27
CA LYS A 70 -24.94 0.68 2.41
C LYS A 70 -25.71 1.31 1.25
N ALA A 71 -25.34 2.52 0.85
CA ALA A 71 -25.95 3.19 -0.30
C ALA A 71 -25.70 2.42 -1.61
N MET A 72 -24.49 1.89 -1.82
CA MET A 72 -24.16 1.12 -3.01
C MET A 72 -24.89 -0.22 -3.08
N ILE A 73 -25.08 -0.89 -1.95
CA ILE A 73 -25.88 -2.13 -1.87
C ILE A 73 -27.35 -1.84 -2.14
N LYS A 74 -27.89 -0.76 -1.55
CA LYS A 74 -29.30 -0.37 -1.70
C LYS A 74 -29.63 0.03 -3.14
N ASN A 75 -28.74 0.75 -3.81
CA ASN A 75 -28.94 1.20 -5.19
C ASN A 75 -27.68 0.91 -6.01
N PRO A 76 -27.51 -0.31 -6.53
CA PRO A 76 -26.31 -0.70 -7.27
C PRO A 76 -26.15 0.02 -8.61
N GLY A 77 -27.23 0.57 -9.18
CA GLY A 77 -27.20 1.16 -10.52
C GLY A 77 -26.70 0.16 -11.57
N ASP A 78 -25.85 0.62 -12.47
CA ASP A 78 -25.16 -0.16 -13.51
C ASP A 78 -23.93 -0.95 -12.98
N ARG A 79 -23.53 -0.76 -11.71
CA ARG A 79 -22.28 -1.34 -11.20
C ARG A 79 -22.24 -2.86 -11.27
N ASN A 80 -23.37 -3.53 -11.05
CA ASN A 80 -23.41 -4.99 -11.18
C ASN A 80 -23.12 -5.45 -12.63
N GLU A 81 -23.55 -4.68 -13.63
CA GLU A 81 -23.25 -4.96 -15.03
C GLU A 81 -21.76 -4.75 -15.32
N VAL A 82 -21.19 -3.65 -14.82
CA VAL A 82 -19.75 -3.37 -14.95
C VAL A 82 -18.93 -4.49 -14.28
N ILE A 83 -19.29 -4.90 -13.07
CA ILE A 83 -18.65 -6.00 -12.35
C ILE A 83 -18.74 -7.30 -13.16
N ALA A 84 -19.93 -7.66 -13.64
CA ALA A 84 -20.12 -8.88 -14.44
C ALA A 84 -19.26 -8.87 -15.71
N ARG A 85 -19.18 -7.71 -16.39
CA ARG A 85 -18.37 -7.52 -17.59
C ARG A 85 -16.88 -7.70 -17.34
N VAL A 86 -16.37 -7.19 -16.21
CA VAL A 86 -14.96 -7.38 -15.84
C VAL A 86 -14.72 -8.82 -15.37
N ALA A 87 -15.65 -9.40 -14.58
CA ALA A 87 -15.56 -10.78 -14.11
C ALA A 87 -15.53 -11.80 -15.25
N ALA A 88 -16.17 -11.51 -16.39
CA ALA A 88 -16.09 -12.36 -17.59
C ALA A 88 -14.67 -12.46 -18.18
N ARG A 89 -13.78 -11.51 -17.86
CA ARG A 89 -12.35 -11.52 -18.27
C ARG A 89 -11.41 -11.84 -17.12
N VAL A 90 -11.76 -11.45 -15.91
CA VAL A 90 -10.97 -11.59 -14.68
C VAL A 90 -11.87 -12.22 -13.61
N PRO A 91 -12.14 -13.54 -13.68
CA PRO A 91 -13.08 -14.20 -12.77
C PRO A 91 -12.67 -14.09 -11.29
N GLU A 92 -11.41 -13.81 -11.00
CA GLU A 92 -10.83 -13.66 -9.67
C GLU A 92 -11.43 -12.47 -8.88
N ILE A 93 -12.07 -11.50 -9.55
CA ILE A 93 -12.75 -10.39 -8.85
C ILE A 93 -14.05 -10.83 -8.16
N THR A 94 -14.61 -11.98 -8.55
CA THR A 94 -15.79 -12.62 -7.95
C THR A 94 -15.46 -14.07 -7.61
N PRO A 95 -14.62 -14.31 -6.60
CA PRO A 95 -14.19 -15.66 -6.27
C PRO A 95 -15.38 -16.51 -5.83
N GLN A 96 -15.40 -17.78 -6.27
CA GLN A 96 -16.47 -18.74 -5.92
C GLN A 96 -16.47 -19.09 -4.43
N LYS A 97 -15.29 -19.01 -3.79
CA LYS A 97 -15.12 -19.21 -2.35
C LYS A 97 -14.78 -17.87 -1.69
N PRO A 98 -15.36 -17.56 -0.51
CA PRO A 98 -14.97 -16.39 0.25
C PRO A 98 -13.47 -16.42 0.55
N ILE A 99 -12.82 -15.26 0.46
CA ILE A 99 -11.40 -15.14 0.81
C ILE A 99 -11.30 -15.23 2.33
N THR A 100 -10.44 -16.11 2.83
CA THR A 100 -10.14 -16.20 4.26
C THR A 100 -9.10 -15.18 4.66
N MET A 101 -9.23 -14.66 5.88
CA MET A 101 -8.19 -13.82 6.45
C MET A 101 -7.07 -14.72 6.99
N PRO A 102 -5.79 -14.47 6.68
CA PRO A 102 -4.68 -15.14 7.35
C PRO A 102 -4.77 -14.93 8.87
N GLU A 103 -4.37 -15.94 9.64
CA GLU A 103 -4.41 -15.89 11.11
C GLU A 103 -3.59 -14.71 11.66
N ALA A 104 -2.45 -14.43 11.05
CA ALA A 104 -1.61 -13.27 11.38
C ALA A 104 -2.34 -11.92 11.30
N MET A 105 -3.40 -11.81 10.48
CA MET A 105 -4.20 -10.61 10.31
C MET A 105 -5.51 -10.65 11.13
N ALA A 106 -5.79 -11.75 11.84
CA ALA A 106 -7.02 -11.91 12.61
C ALA A 106 -7.12 -10.90 13.77
N LEU A 107 -5.99 -10.53 14.37
CA LEU A 107 -5.93 -9.53 15.45
C LEU A 107 -6.52 -8.18 15.02
N GLY A 108 -6.42 -7.83 13.73
CA GLY A 108 -7.02 -6.62 13.16
C GLY A 108 -8.56 -6.59 13.17
N ARG A 109 -9.23 -7.66 13.61
CA ARG A 109 -10.69 -7.67 13.83
C ARG A 109 -11.09 -7.19 15.21
N THR A 110 -10.24 -7.43 16.20
CA THR A 110 -10.58 -7.30 17.63
C THR A 110 -9.80 -6.20 18.30
N ASP A 111 -8.54 -5.97 17.89
CA ASP A 111 -7.69 -4.93 18.46
C ASP A 111 -7.73 -3.65 17.59
N PRO A 112 -8.06 -2.48 18.16
CA PRO A 112 -8.14 -1.23 17.40
C PRO A 112 -6.84 -0.79 16.74
N VAL A 113 -5.68 -1.05 17.37
CA VAL A 113 -4.37 -0.66 16.84
C VAL A 113 -3.98 -1.57 15.69
N ALA A 114 -4.13 -2.89 15.87
CA ALA A 114 -3.92 -3.86 14.80
C ALA A 114 -4.86 -3.61 13.62
N HIS A 115 -6.11 -3.23 13.88
CA HIS A 115 -7.07 -2.87 12.84
C HIS A 115 -6.59 -1.66 12.03
N GLU A 116 -6.19 -0.59 12.70
CA GLU A 116 -5.68 0.61 12.03
C GLU A 116 -4.42 0.30 11.21
N LEU A 117 -3.48 -0.45 11.78
CA LEU A 117 -2.24 -0.83 11.11
C LEU A 117 -2.54 -1.68 9.87
N LEU A 118 -3.37 -2.71 9.99
CA LEU A 118 -3.76 -3.59 8.89
C LEU A 118 -4.39 -2.80 7.74
N VAL A 119 -5.37 -1.93 8.04
CA VAL A 119 -6.04 -1.12 7.00
C VAL A 119 -5.05 -0.19 6.31
N ARG A 120 -4.15 0.46 7.05
CA ARG A 120 -3.14 1.36 6.48
C ARG A 120 -2.09 0.61 5.65
N MET A 121 -1.65 -0.56 6.10
CA MET A 121 -0.73 -1.42 5.35
C MET A 121 -1.36 -1.86 4.02
N LEU A 122 -2.57 -2.42 4.07
CA LEU A 122 -3.29 -2.83 2.86
C LEU A 122 -3.56 -1.67 1.90
N PHE A 123 -3.90 -0.49 2.45
CA PHE A 123 -4.02 0.73 1.65
C PHE A 123 -2.70 1.11 0.96
N SER A 124 -1.58 1.05 1.69
CA SER A 124 -0.26 1.29 1.11
C SER A 124 0.05 0.30 -0.01
N CYS A 125 -0.20 -1.00 0.20
CA CYS A 125 0.01 -2.03 -0.82
C CYS A 125 -0.84 -1.79 -2.08
N VAL A 126 -2.13 -1.43 -1.92
CA VAL A 126 -3.01 -1.14 -3.06
C VAL A 126 -2.55 0.10 -3.84
N VAL A 127 -2.13 1.17 -3.15
CA VAL A 127 -1.61 2.38 -3.79
C VAL A 127 -0.29 2.11 -4.51
N ASP A 128 0.59 1.32 -3.89
CA ASP A 128 1.86 0.93 -4.50
C ASP A 128 1.64 0.08 -5.76
N ALA A 129 0.77 -0.93 -5.67
CA ALA A 129 0.40 -1.77 -6.80
C ALA A 129 -0.20 -0.96 -7.98
N ASP A 130 -1.09 0.01 -7.70
CA ASP A 130 -1.65 0.89 -8.73
C ASP A 130 -0.57 1.75 -9.43
N ARG A 131 0.38 2.29 -8.66
CA ARG A 131 1.50 3.06 -9.20
C ARG A 131 2.46 2.21 -10.03
N LEU A 132 2.77 1.01 -9.56
CA LEU A 132 3.64 0.06 -10.27
C LEU A 132 3.00 -0.41 -11.57
N ASP A 133 1.71 -0.73 -11.55
CA ASP A 133 0.97 -1.15 -12.75
C ASP A 133 0.93 -0.02 -13.79
N ALA A 134 0.57 1.20 -13.37
CA ALA A 134 0.62 2.38 -14.23
C ALA A 134 2.05 2.65 -14.75
N GLY A 135 3.07 2.52 -13.91
CA GLY A 135 4.47 2.72 -14.28
C GLY A 135 4.95 1.71 -15.34
N SER A 136 4.53 0.45 -15.22
CA SER A 136 4.89 -0.61 -16.17
C SER A 136 4.34 -0.34 -17.58
N HIS A 137 3.15 0.27 -17.68
CA HIS A 137 2.55 0.66 -18.95
C HIS A 137 3.38 1.73 -19.68
N PHE A 138 3.93 2.71 -18.96
CA PHE A 138 4.74 3.78 -19.56
C PHE A 138 6.22 3.42 -19.73
N ARG A 139 6.72 2.43 -18.97
CA ARG A 139 8.11 1.96 -19.01
C ARG A 139 8.14 0.43 -18.94
N PRO A 140 8.02 -0.26 -20.09
CA PRO A 140 7.94 -1.72 -20.15
C PRO A 140 9.14 -2.45 -19.52
N THR A 141 10.29 -1.78 -19.41
CA THR A 141 11.55 -2.31 -18.85
C THR A 141 11.70 -2.13 -17.33
N ALA A 142 10.75 -1.47 -16.65
CA ALA A 142 10.88 -1.18 -15.22
C ALA A 142 10.45 -2.34 -14.32
N ARG A 143 9.86 -3.42 -14.87
CA ARG A 143 9.49 -4.62 -14.11
C ARG A 143 10.72 -5.50 -13.86
N VAL A 144 11.71 -4.94 -13.18
CA VAL A 144 12.58 -5.76 -12.36
C VAL A 144 11.86 -5.80 -11.02
N ILE A 145 10.96 -6.78 -10.84
CA ILE A 145 10.82 -7.35 -9.50
C ILE A 145 12.23 -7.84 -9.24
N ARG A 146 12.99 -7.04 -8.49
CA ARG A 146 14.35 -7.45 -8.11
C ARG A 146 14.15 -8.75 -7.37
N GLU A 147 14.99 -9.74 -7.68
CA GLU A 147 15.15 -10.92 -6.82
C GLU A 147 15.16 -10.45 -5.37
N ASP A 148 14.55 -11.25 -4.48
CA ASP A 148 14.39 -10.93 -3.06
C ASP A 148 15.64 -10.22 -2.57
N ALA A 149 15.47 -8.93 -2.26
CA ALA A 149 16.62 -8.10 -1.99
C ALA A 149 17.18 -8.58 -0.66
N ASP A 150 18.41 -9.10 -0.68
CA ASP A 150 19.12 -9.48 0.53
C ASP A 150 19.09 -8.29 1.49
N MET A 151 18.36 -8.42 2.60
CA MET A 151 18.19 -7.35 3.58
C MET A 151 19.54 -6.86 4.09
N LYS A 152 20.56 -7.73 4.10
CA LYS A 152 21.94 -7.36 4.43
C LYS A 152 22.54 -6.45 3.37
N GLU A 153 22.38 -6.78 2.09
CA GLU A 153 22.80 -5.91 1.00
C GLU A 153 22.07 -4.56 1.02
N LEU A 154 20.76 -4.56 1.29
CA LEU A 154 19.99 -3.33 1.43
C LEU A 154 20.48 -2.48 2.61
N ALA A 155 20.75 -3.09 3.76
CA ALA A 155 21.32 -2.43 4.93
C ALA A 155 22.68 -1.79 4.61
N THR A 156 23.57 -2.53 3.94
CA THR A 156 24.87 -2.03 3.50
C THR A 156 24.74 -0.85 2.54
N ARG A 157 23.97 -1.00 1.46
CA ARG A 157 23.74 0.06 0.46
C ARG A 157 23.07 1.29 1.07
N PHE A 158 22.19 1.10 2.05
CA PHE A 158 21.56 2.20 2.78
C PHE A 158 22.60 2.97 3.59
N GLU A 159 23.45 2.27 4.36
CA GLU A 159 24.46 2.93 5.19
C GLU A 159 25.49 3.66 4.34
N GLU A 160 25.96 3.07 3.23
CA GLU A 160 26.86 3.73 2.28
C GLU A 160 26.26 5.04 1.76
N ARG A 161 25.00 5.02 1.33
CA ARG A 161 24.31 6.22 0.82
C ARG A 161 24.08 7.26 1.92
N ARG A 162 23.76 6.82 3.14
CA ARG A 162 23.61 7.72 4.29
C ARG A 162 24.91 8.42 4.60
N LEU A 163 26.01 7.67 4.72
CA LEU A 163 27.35 8.20 4.98
C LEU A 163 27.77 9.18 3.88
N ALA A 164 27.60 8.82 2.61
CA ALA A 164 27.87 9.74 1.49
C ALA A 164 27.04 11.03 1.56
N LYS A 165 25.77 10.93 1.99
CA LYS A 165 24.89 12.10 2.15
C LYS A 165 25.35 13.04 3.28
N ILE A 166 25.89 12.49 4.37
CA ILE A 166 26.31 13.28 5.54
C ILE A 166 27.80 13.66 5.53
N ALA A 167 28.61 13.09 4.64
CA ALA A 167 30.07 13.30 4.60
C ALA A 167 30.49 14.78 4.57
N ASN A 168 29.73 15.62 3.86
CA ASN A 168 30.00 17.05 3.75
C ASN A 168 29.18 17.91 4.73
N SER A 169 28.49 17.29 5.70
CA SER A 169 27.71 18.02 6.70
C SER A 169 28.64 18.48 7.81
N PRO A 170 28.70 19.78 8.12
CA PRO A 170 29.52 20.26 9.24
C PRO A 170 29.00 19.67 10.56
N SER A 171 29.92 19.41 11.49
CA SER A 171 29.53 19.06 12.86
C SER A 171 28.74 20.23 13.45
N SER A 172 27.66 19.88 14.14
CA SER A 172 26.80 20.82 14.85
C SER A 172 26.06 20.05 15.95
N PRO A 173 25.64 20.70 17.04
CA PRO A 173 24.88 20.03 18.10
C PRO A 173 23.65 19.27 17.58
N LEU A 174 23.03 19.77 16.51
CA LEU A 174 21.90 19.11 15.86
C LEU A 174 22.31 17.86 15.09
N ASN A 175 23.43 17.88 14.36
CA ASN A 175 23.93 16.72 13.64
C ASN A 175 24.45 15.64 14.60
N ASP A 176 25.08 16.05 15.70
CA ASP A 176 25.52 15.13 16.74
C ASP A 176 24.32 14.45 17.43
N ALA A 177 23.25 15.21 17.73
CA ALA A 177 22.01 14.64 18.25
C ALA A 177 21.33 13.69 17.25
N ARG A 178 21.35 14.01 15.95
CA ARG A 178 20.82 13.11 14.90
C ARG A 178 21.60 11.80 14.85
N GLU A 179 22.92 11.85 14.99
CA GLU A 179 23.78 10.68 14.98
C GLU A 179 23.62 9.84 16.27
N ASP A 180 23.43 10.46 17.43
CA ASP A 180 23.07 9.74 18.68
C ASP A 180 21.72 9.01 18.55
N ILE A 181 20.69 9.68 18.02
CA ILE A 181 19.38 9.05 17.74
C ILE A 181 19.53 7.88 16.77
N TYR A 182 20.35 8.05 15.73
CA TYR A 182 20.65 7.01 14.74
C TYR A 182 21.25 5.76 15.40
N ARG A 183 22.28 5.94 16.24
CA ARG A 183 22.95 4.83 16.96
C ARG A 183 22.01 4.09 17.89
N ARG A 184 21.18 4.81 18.67
CA ARG A 184 20.17 4.19 19.54
C ARG A 184 19.15 3.36 18.75
N CYS A 185 18.81 3.79 17.53
CA CYS A 185 17.94 3.02 16.65
C CYS A 185 18.62 1.75 16.13
N LEU A 186 19.93 1.78 15.85
CA LEU A 186 20.69 0.57 15.51
C LEU A 186 20.75 -0.41 16.67
N GLU A 187 20.98 0.07 17.90
CA GLU A 187 20.97 -0.76 19.10
C GLU A 187 19.59 -1.39 19.35
N ALA A 188 18.54 -0.59 19.24
CA ALA A 188 17.16 -1.07 19.40
C ALA A 188 16.76 -2.12 18.36
N ALA A 189 17.35 -2.06 17.16
CA ALA A 189 17.08 -3.01 16.08
C ALA A 189 17.48 -4.45 16.42
N LEU A 190 18.40 -4.65 17.36
CA LEU A 190 18.82 -5.97 17.84
C LEU A 190 17.85 -6.58 18.86
N GLY A 191 16.88 -5.81 19.36
CA GLY A 191 15.87 -6.32 20.29
C GLY A 191 14.85 -7.24 19.63
N GLU A 192 14.00 -7.86 20.44
CA GLU A 192 12.95 -8.80 20.00
C GLU A 192 11.90 -8.17 19.07
N PRO A 193 11.32 -8.92 18.11
CA PRO A 193 10.26 -8.41 17.25
C PRO A 193 9.06 -7.89 18.06
N GLY A 194 8.62 -6.67 17.76
CA GLY A 194 7.54 -6.03 18.51
C GLY A 194 7.29 -4.58 18.14
N ILE A 195 6.56 -3.87 19.00
CA ILE A 195 6.22 -2.45 18.80
C ILE A 195 7.26 -1.57 19.49
N TYR A 196 7.93 -0.73 18.69
CA TYR A 196 8.91 0.25 19.16
C TYR A 196 8.35 1.67 19.07
N ARG A 197 8.82 2.55 19.94
CA ARG A 197 8.42 3.97 19.96
C ARG A 197 9.62 4.86 19.69
N LEU A 198 9.53 5.70 18.67
CA LEU A 198 10.55 6.68 18.31
C LEU A 198 10.06 8.11 18.57
N HIS A 199 10.35 8.64 19.76
CA HIS A 199 10.01 10.01 20.13
C HIS A 199 11.12 10.98 19.71
N VAL A 200 10.97 11.57 18.53
CA VAL A 200 11.96 12.49 17.96
C VAL A 200 11.23 13.69 17.34
N PRO A 201 11.66 14.95 17.59
CA PRO A 201 11.03 16.13 17.00
C PRO A 201 11.23 16.18 15.48
N THR A 202 10.47 17.06 14.81
CA THR A 202 10.67 17.32 13.37
C THR A 202 12.09 17.82 13.13
N GLY A 203 12.73 17.35 12.06
CA GLY A 203 14.14 17.65 11.78
C GLY A 203 15.15 16.80 12.56
N GLY A 204 14.74 15.99 13.55
CA GLY A 204 15.65 15.14 14.35
C GLY A 204 16.12 13.84 13.69
N GLY A 205 15.98 13.69 12.36
CA GLY A 205 16.54 12.53 11.64
C GLY A 205 15.69 11.25 11.64
N LYS A 206 14.40 11.32 12.02
CA LYS A 206 13.47 10.17 12.07
C LYS A 206 13.51 9.25 10.84
N THR A 207 13.62 9.84 9.64
CA THR A 207 13.61 9.06 8.40
C THR A 207 14.81 8.12 8.30
N TYR A 208 16.03 8.63 8.51
CA TYR A 208 17.23 7.79 8.47
C TYR A 208 17.30 6.83 9.65
N ALA A 209 16.99 7.29 10.86
CA ALA A 209 17.04 6.47 12.06
C ALA A 209 16.01 5.32 12.00
N GLY A 210 14.78 5.59 11.55
CA GLY A 210 13.74 4.57 11.37
C GLY A 210 14.06 3.58 10.25
N ALA A 211 14.61 4.06 9.12
CA ALA A 211 15.03 3.17 8.02
C ALA A 211 16.18 2.24 8.45
N ALA A 212 17.16 2.77 9.19
CA ALA A 212 18.25 1.96 9.74
C ALA A 212 17.74 0.92 10.74
N PHE A 213 16.85 1.32 11.64
CA PHE A 213 16.17 0.39 12.55
C PHE A 213 15.52 -0.75 11.76
N ALA A 214 14.67 -0.43 10.78
CA ALA A 214 13.91 -1.42 10.03
C ALA A 214 14.81 -2.42 9.28
N LEU A 215 15.83 -1.92 8.56
CA LEU A 215 16.75 -2.77 7.81
C LEU A 215 17.58 -3.67 8.73
N ASN A 216 18.15 -3.12 9.81
CA ASN A 216 18.97 -3.90 10.74
C ASN A 216 18.12 -4.89 11.55
N HIS A 217 16.88 -4.55 11.87
CA HIS A 217 15.95 -5.45 12.56
C HIS A 217 15.53 -6.61 11.64
N ALA A 218 15.28 -6.34 10.36
CA ALA A 218 15.02 -7.38 9.37
C ALA A 218 16.21 -8.34 9.23
N VAL A 219 17.44 -7.80 9.14
CA VAL A 219 18.68 -8.59 9.09
C VAL A 219 18.87 -9.44 10.36
N ALA A 220 18.71 -8.84 11.55
CA ALA A 220 18.93 -9.51 12.82
C ALA A 220 17.99 -10.70 13.05
N HIS A 221 16.76 -10.61 12.53
CA HIS A 221 15.71 -11.62 12.70
C HIS A 221 15.50 -12.50 11.46
N GLY A 222 16.42 -12.44 10.49
CA GLY A 222 16.37 -13.28 9.28
C GLY A 222 15.10 -13.09 8.46
N ARG A 223 14.50 -11.91 8.49
CA ARG A 223 13.32 -11.62 7.67
C ARG A 223 13.77 -11.41 6.23
N GLN A 224 13.27 -12.24 5.33
CA GLN A 224 13.37 -12.03 3.89
C GLN A 224 12.17 -11.19 3.45
N ASP A 225 12.27 -10.54 2.28
CA ASP A 225 11.11 -9.91 1.64
C ASP A 225 10.24 -11.06 1.10
N ASP A 226 9.49 -11.73 1.99
CA ASP A 226 8.69 -12.91 1.64
C ASP A 226 7.51 -12.51 0.74
N ALA A 227 7.72 -12.53 -0.57
CA ALA A 227 6.65 -12.37 -1.57
C ALA A 227 5.93 -13.70 -1.91
N ASP A 228 6.40 -14.83 -1.38
CA ASP A 228 5.82 -16.16 -1.58
C ASP A 228 5.21 -16.71 -0.27
N THR A 229 4.02 -16.22 0.09
CA THR A 229 2.98 -16.97 0.84
C THR A 229 1.62 -16.31 0.68
#